data_AF-B9UZ86-F1
#
_entry.id   AF-B9UZ86-F1
#
_cell.length_a   1.000
_cell.length_b   1.000
_cell.length_c   1.000
_cell.angle_alpha   90.00
_cell.angle_beta   90.00
_cell.angle_gamma   90.00
#
_symmetry.space_group_name_H-M   'P 1'
#
loop_
_entity.id
_entity.type
_entity.pdbx_description
1 polymer ?
#
loop_
_entity_poly.entity_id
_entity_poly.type
_entity_poly.pdbx_seq_one_letter_code
_entity_poly.pdbx_strand_id
1 'polypeptide(L)'
;IGVRPEDAGKEFDYPVVPLHTVRYFENADRSTIQTLHAISQNVSLSEVSICPMNQLLFSAKEMEEAYSKLPEALNNLNQLVSDVSYQFDTNLKLPRFNREMPAVDQLRQLAQSGLDSKALREPAYQERLDKELSIIHQMGFDDYFLIVWDLLRFGRSRGY
;
A
#
# COMPACT_ATOMS: atom_id res chain seq x y z
N ILE A 1 -25.71 -12.33 5.01
CA ILE A 1 -25.60 -12.36 6.50
C ILE A 1 -24.34 -13.13 6.88
N GLY A 2 -23.54 -12.63 7.81
CA GLY A 2 -22.35 -13.35 8.28
C GLY A 2 -22.75 -14.45 9.27
N VAL A 3 -22.34 -15.69 9.04
CA VAL A 3 -22.65 -16.84 9.91
C VAL A 3 -21.39 -17.52 10.40
N ARG A 4 -21.48 -18.16 11.56
CA ARG A 4 -20.45 -18.99 12.18
C ARG A 4 -20.90 -20.46 12.20
N PRO A 5 -19.99 -21.41 12.45
CA PRO A 5 -20.35 -22.83 12.55
C PRO A 5 -21.44 -23.14 13.60
N GLU A 6 -21.48 -22.32 14.66
CA GLU A 6 -22.47 -22.39 15.74
C GLU A 6 -23.89 -21.98 15.32
N ASP A 7 -24.04 -21.31 14.17
CA ASP A 7 -25.33 -20.89 13.64
C ASP A 7 -26.02 -21.96 12.79
N ALA A 8 -25.44 -23.16 12.71
CA ALA A 8 -26.02 -24.29 11.99
C ALA A 8 -27.43 -24.61 12.52
N GLY A 9 -28.41 -24.68 11.60
CA GLY A 9 -29.82 -24.96 11.93
C GLY A 9 -30.67 -23.72 12.23
N LYS A 10 -30.12 -22.51 12.15
CA LYS A 10 -30.92 -21.28 12.14
C LYS A 10 -31.43 -21.01 10.72
N GLU A 11 -32.67 -20.53 10.62
CA GLU A 11 -33.22 -20.04 9.35
C GLU A 11 -32.80 -18.59 9.12
N PHE A 12 -32.47 -18.28 7.87
CA PHE A 12 -32.05 -16.95 7.44
C PHE A 12 -32.83 -16.55 6.20
N ASP A 13 -33.38 -15.33 6.22
CA ASP A 13 -34.17 -14.79 5.09
C ASP A 13 -33.30 -14.36 3.90
N TYR A 14 -31.98 -14.36 4.04
CA TYR A 14 -31.03 -13.86 3.06
C TYR A 14 -29.82 -14.81 2.91
N PRO A 15 -29.13 -14.78 1.74
CA PRO A 15 -27.92 -15.55 1.54
C PRO A 15 -26.89 -15.30 2.65
N VAL A 16 -26.41 -16.40 3.22
CA VAL A 16 -25.42 -16.41 4.29
C VAL A 16 -24.02 -16.59 3.72
N VAL A 17 -23.02 -16.02 4.40
CA VAL A 17 -21.60 -16.18 4.07
C VAL A 17 -20.83 -16.47 5.36
N PRO A 18 -19.78 -17.31 5.32
CA PRO A 18 -18.96 -17.60 6.48
C PRO A 18 -18.29 -16.32 6.97
N LEU A 19 -18.42 -16.03 8.25
CA LEU A 19 -17.75 -14.91 8.91
C LEU A 19 -16.75 -15.44 9.93
N HIS A 20 -15.71 -16.09 9.42
CA HIS A 20 -14.60 -16.58 10.23
C HIS A 20 -13.66 -15.43 10.59
N THR A 21 -13.44 -15.21 11.88
CA THR A 21 -12.54 -14.15 12.36
C THR A 21 -11.11 -14.68 12.39
N VAL A 22 -10.24 -14.15 11.55
CA VAL A 22 -8.81 -14.48 11.54
C VAL A 22 -8.03 -13.37 12.24
N ARG A 23 -7.19 -13.75 13.21
CA ARG A 23 -6.30 -12.83 13.94
C ARG A 23 -4.83 -13.24 13.89
N TYR A 24 -4.54 -14.51 13.66
CA TYR A 24 -3.19 -15.06 13.68
C TYR A 24 -3.01 -16.20 12.67
N PHE A 25 -1.77 -16.44 12.27
CA PHE A 25 -1.41 -17.52 11.34
C PHE A 25 -0.99 -18.79 12.07
N GLU A 26 -0.40 -18.67 13.26
CA GLU A 26 -0.02 -19.80 14.09
C GLU A 26 -0.61 -19.67 15.50
N ASN A 27 -0.87 -20.80 16.17
CA ASN A 27 -1.41 -20.77 17.53
C ASN A 27 -0.47 -20.13 18.55
N ALA A 28 0.85 -20.13 18.28
CA ALA A 28 1.86 -19.49 19.12
C ALA A 28 1.69 -17.95 19.16
N ASP A 29 1.22 -17.33 18.06
CA ASP A 29 1.04 -15.89 17.93
C ASP A 29 -0.04 -15.32 18.86
N ARG A 30 -0.89 -16.16 19.45
CA ARG A 30 -1.91 -15.72 20.42
C ARG A 30 -1.30 -14.97 21.60
N SER A 31 -0.14 -15.43 22.08
CA SER A 31 0.61 -14.78 23.16
C SER A 31 1.11 -13.39 22.76
N THR A 32 1.58 -13.25 21.52
CA THR A 32 1.98 -11.98 20.92
C THR A 32 0.80 -11.02 20.86
N ILE A 33 -0.36 -11.47 20.35
CA ILE A 33 -1.56 -10.63 20.26
C ILE A 33 -2.05 -10.18 21.64
N GLN A 34 -2.03 -11.08 22.63
CA GLN A 34 -2.40 -10.72 24.00
C GLN A 34 -1.45 -9.68 24.58
N THR A 35 -0.15 -9.78 24.30
CA THR A 35 0.84 -8.77 24.69
C THR A 35 0.59 -7.43 24.01
N LEU A 36 0.27 -7.43 22.71
CA LEU A 36 -0.07 -6.22 21.97
C LEU A 36 -1.35 -5.56 22.51
N HIS A 37 -2.35 -6.34 22.93
CA HIS A 37 -3.53 -5.81 23.61
C HIS A 37 -3.17 -5.19 24.97
N ALA A 38 -2.27 -5.80 25.74
CA ALA A 38 -1.79 -5.24 27.02
C ALA A 38 -1.16 -3.86 26.83
N ILE A 39 -0.25 -3.76 25.85
CA ILE A 39 0.42 -2.52 25.48
C ILE A 39 -0.61 -1.47 25.03
N SER A 40 -1.54 -1.86 24.13
CA SER A 40 -2.55 -0.95 23.60
C SER A 40 -3.52 -0.44 24.67
N GLN A 41 -3.83 -1.25 25.69
CA GLN A 41 -4.75 -0.89 26.77
C GLN A 41 -4.03 -0.29 27.98
N ASN A 42 -2.70 -0.30 27.98
CA ASN A 42 -1.85 0.15 29.07
C ASN A 42 -2.17 -0.57 30.41
N VAL A 43 -2.36 -1.88 30.34
CA VAL A 43 -2.66 -2.76 31.48
C VAL A 43 -1.66 -3.90 31.56
N SER A 44 -1.60 -4.59 32.71
CA SER A 44 -0.75 -5.78 32.86
C SER A 44 -1.25 -6.93 31.98
N LEU A 45 -0.35 -7.81 31.52
CA LEU A 45 -0.71 -9.01 30.74
C LEU A 45 -1.74 -9.90 31.44
N SER A 46 -1.73 -9.92 32.78
CA SER A 46 -2.69 -10.67 33.61
C SER A 46 -4.11 -10.10 33.59
N GLU A 47 -4.27 -8.83 33.22
CA GLU A 47 -5.56 -8.10 33.22
C GLU A 47 -6.21 -8.08 31.83
N VAL A 48 -5.47 -8.49 30.80
CA VAL A 48 -5.94 -8.51 29.41
C VAL A 48 -6.80 -9.73 29.13
N SER A 49 -7.91 -9.50 28.43
CA SER A 49 -8.78 -10.54 27.90
C SER A 49 -8.00 -11.58 27.08
N ILE A 50 -8.20 -12.85 27.39
CA ILE A 50 -7.58 -13.95 26.65
C ILE A 50 -8.05 -13.90 25.19
N CYS A 51 -7.11 -13.95 24.24
CA CYS A 51 -7.43 -14.04 22.83
C CYS A 51 -8.27 -15.30 22.57
N PRO A 52 -9.48 -15.21 21.98
CA PRO A 52 -10.34 -16.37 21.74
C PRO A 52 -9.62 -17.47 20.94
N MET A 53 -9.98 -18.73 21.21
CA MET A 53 -9.49 -19.85 20.40
C MET A 53 -10.12 -19.83 19.01
N ASN A 54 -9.54 -20.60 18.09
CA ASN A 54 -10.07 -20.80 16.73
C ASN A 54 -10.22 -19.52 15.90
N GLN A 55 -9.34 -18.53 16.12
CA GLN A 55 -9.19 -17.37 15.24
C GLN A 55 -7.92 -17.46 14.37
N LEU A 56 -7.51 -18.70 14.09
CA LEU A 56 -6.43 -19.05 13.18
C LEU A 56 -6.89 -18.87 11.74
N LEU A 57 -5.98 -18.53 10.82
CA LEU A 57 -6.24 -18.68 9.40
C LEU A 57 -6.37 -20.16 9.06
N PHE A 58 -7.59 -20.62 8.82
CA PHE A 58 -7.85 -21.99 8.40
C PHE A 58 -7.42 -22.20 6.94
N SER A 59 -6.89 -23.39 6.68
CA SER A 59 -6.77 -23.92 5.32
C SER A 59 -8.16 -24.14 4.71
N ALA A 60 -8.22 -24.27 3.38
CA ALA A 60 -9.49 -24.53 2.68
C ALA A 60 -10.22 -25.78 3.23
N LYS A 61 -9.47 -26.85 3.54
CA LYS A 61 -10.04 -28.09 4.10
C LYS A 61 -10.62 -27.89 5.51
N GLU A 62 -9.89 -27.22 6.39
CA GLU A 62 -10.37 -26.90 7.74
C GLU A 62 -11.61 -26.01 7.70
N MET A 63 -11.66 -25.09 6.73
CA MET A 63 -12.81 -24.22 6.47
C MET A 63 -14.04 -25.03 6.03
N GLU A 64 -13.87 -25.98 5.11
CA GLU A 64 -14.91 -26.92 4.64
C GLU A 64 -15.42 -27.83 5.77
N GLU A 65 -14.52 -28.39 6.57
CA GLU A 65 -14.87 -29.23 7.71
C GLU A 65 -15.66 -28.44 8.77
N ALA A 66 -15.20 -27.24 9.12
CA ALA A 66 -15.85 -26.37 10.10
C ALA A 66 -17.25 -25.93 9.66
N TYR A 67 -17.48 -25.76 8.35
CA TYR A 67 -18.77 -25.35 7.78
C TYR A 67 -19.52 -26.50 7.08
N SER A 68 -19.17 -27.75 7.39
CA SER A 68 -19.83 -28.95 6.84
C SER A 68 -21.35 -28.97 7.02
N LYS A 69 -21.86 -28.30 8.06
CA LYS A 69 -23.30 -28.15 8.35
C LYS A 69 -23.96 -26.96 7.64
N LEU A 70 -23.19 -26.08 7.01
CA LEU A 70 -23.62 -24.88 6.29
C LEU A 70 -22.84 -24.74 4.96
N PRO A 71 -22.85 -25.76 4.07
CA PRO A 71 -22.07 -25.73 2.82
C PRO A 71 -22.50 -24.60 1.87
N GLU A 72 -23.77 -24.18 1.95
CA GLU A 72 -24.32 -23.04 1.22
C GLU A 72 -23.59 -21.74 1.51
N ALA A 73 -23.09 -21.54 2.74
CA ALA A 73 -22.36 -20.34 3.11
C ALA A 73 -21.04 -20.23 2.32
N LEU A 74 -20.31 -21.35 2.19
CA LEU A 74 -19.06 -21.41 1.42
C LEU A 74 -19.32 -21.22 -0.07
N ASN A 75 -20.39 -21.81 -0.60
CA ASN A 75 -20.76 -21.61 -2.00
C ASN A 75 -21.10 -20.14 -2.30
N ASN A 76 -21.87 -19.48 -1.42
CA ASN A 76 -22.20 -18.07 -1.55
C ASN A 76 -20.94 -17.20 -1.47
N LEU A 77 -19.95 -17.54 -0.63
CA LEU A 77 -18.67 -16.84 -0.60
C LEU A 77 -17.93 -16.98 -1.94
N ASN A 78 -17.84 -18.18 -2.49
CA ASN A 78 -17.16 -18.41 -3.77
C ASN A 78 -17.81 -17.62 -4.91
N GLN A 79 -19.15 -17.58 -4.96
CA GLN A 79 -19.91 -16.78 -5.92
C GLN A 79 -19.73 -15.28 -5.70
N LEU A 80 -19.70 -14.83 -4.44
CA LEU A 80 -19.47 -13.41 -4.12
C LEU A 80 -18.09 -12.95 -4.59
N VAL A 81 -17.06 -13.78 -4.38
CA VAL A 81 -15.66 -13.42 -4.64
C VAL A 81 -15.27 -13.62 -6.12
N SER A 82 -15.95 -14.48 -6.88
CA SER A 82 -15.61 -14.75 -8.29
C SER A 82 -15.58 -13.51 -9.17
N ASP A 83 -16.44 -12.54 -8.86
CA ASP A 83 -16.63 -11.33 -9.66
C ASP A 83 -15.86 -10.13 -9.10
N VAL A 84 -15.15 -10.32 -7.97
CA VAL A 84 -14.38 -9.25 -7.32
C VAL A 84 -13.01 -9.15 -7.97
N SER A 85 -12.81 -8.07 -8.73
CA SER A 85 -11.52 -7.72 -9.33
C SER A 85 -11.14 -6.29 -8.97
N TYR A 86 -9.91 -6.11 -8.52
CA TYR A 86 -9.32 -4.79 -8.25
C TYR A 86 -8.08 -4.60 -9.11
N GLN A 87 -7.97 -3.42 -9.72
CA GLN A 87 -6.76 -2.97 -10.39
C GLN A 87 -6.24 -1.74 -9.67
N PHE A 88 -5.05 -1.86 -9.07
CA PHE A 88 -4.38 -0.75 -8.44
C PHE A 88 -3.43 -0.11 -9.45
N ASP A 89 -3.58 1.19 -9.67
CA ASP A 89 -2.63 1.96 -10.45
C ASP A 89 -1.36 2.17 -9.62
N THR A 90 -0.30 1.45 -9.96
CA THR A 90 1.02 1.55 -9.30
C THR A 90 1.91 2.62 -9.94
N ASN A 91 1.40 3.36 -10.94
CA ASN A 91 2.17 4.42 -11.55
C ASN A 91 2.37 5.58 -10.58
N LEU A 92 3.60 6.10 -10.54
CA LEU A 92 3.91 7.27 -9.76
C LEU A 92 3.13 8.48 -10.29
N LYS A 93 2.30 9.09 -9.45
CA LYS A 93 1.57 10.33 -9.76
C LYS A 93 2.30 11.51 -9.13
N LEU A 94 3.15 12.17 -9.92
CA LEU A 94 3.81 13.40 -9.49
C LEU A 94 2.87 14.60 -9.75
N PRO A 95 2.84 15.59 -8.85
CA PRO A 95 2.18 16.86 -9.16
C PRO A 95 2.96 17.56 -10.27
N ARG A 96 2.25 18.24 -11.16
CA ARG A 96 2.90 19.10 -12.16
C ARG A 96 3.58 20.26 -11.46
N PHE A 97 4.88 20.45 -11.72
CA PHE A 97 5.67 21.53 -11.13
C PHE A 97 5.20 22.90 -11.62
N ASN A 98 5.03 23.05 -12.93
CA ASN A 98 4.49 24.24 -13.58
C ASN A 98 3.36 23.85 -14.52
N ARG A 99 2.25 24.60 -14.51
CA ARG A 99 1.11 24.37 -15.41
C ARG A 99 1.25 25.08 -16.75
N GLU A 100 2.05 26.14 -16.81
CA GLU A 100 2.21 26.98 -17.98
C GLU A 100 3.31 26.49 -18.93
N MET A 101 4.22 25.67 -18.42
CA MET A 101 5.39 25.20 -19.16
C MET A 101 5.59 23.68 -18.99
N PRO A 102 5.91 22.94 -20.07
CA PRO A 102 6.29 21.53 -19.96
C PRO A 102 7.52 21.36 -19.06
N ALA A 103 7.47 20.37 -18.17
CA ALA A 103 8.55 20.10 -17.22
C ALA A 103 9.89 19.81 -17.91
N VAL A 104 9.87 19.12 -19.06
CA VAL A 104 11.07 18.83 -19.87
C VAL A 104 11.78 20.12 -20.34
N ASP A 105 11.02 21.12 -20.78
CA ASP A 105 11.58 22.38 -21.28
C ASP A 105 12.13 23.21 -20.12
N GLN A 106 11.38 23.28 -19.02
CA GLN A 106 11.82 24.01 -17.83
C GLN A 106 13.07 23.38 -17.20
N LEU A 107 13.10 22.05 -17.10
CA LEU A 107 14.26 21.32 -16.58
C LEU A 107 15.48 21.54 -17.47
N ARG A 108 15.33 21.48 -18.80
CA ARG A 108 16.41 21.76 -19.75
C ARG A 108 16.95 23.18 -19.59
N GLN A 109 16.08 24.19 -19.50
CA GLN A 109 16.49 25.59 -19.31
C GLN A 109 17.26 25.80 -18.00
N LEU A 110 16.76 25.25 -16.89
CA LEU A 110 17.41 25.35 -15.59
C LEU A 110 18.74 24.61 -15.55
N ALA A 111 18.82 23.42 -16.16
CA ALA A 111 20.03 22.63 -16.20
C ALA A 111 21.11 23.28 -17.08
N GLN A 112 20.74 23.86 -18.23
CA GLN A 112 21.65 24.64 -19.07
C GLN A 112 22.18 25.87 -18.32
N SER A 113 21.28 26.64 -17.69
CA SER A 113 21.67 27.79 -16.87
C SER A 113 22.60 27.39 -15.71
N GLY A 114 22.34 26.22 -15.11
CA GLY A 114 23.18 25.62 -14.08
C GLY A 114 24.58 25.26 -14.59
N LEU A 115 24.68 24.69 -15.79
CA LEU A 115 25.95 24.34 -16.43
C LEU A 115 26.77 25.60 -16.76
N ASP A 116 26.12 26.62 -17.33
CA ASP A 116 26.73 27.90 -17.66
C ASP A 116 27.24 28.63 -16.42
N SER A 117 26.47 28.61 -15.32
CA SER A 117 26.88 29.23 -14.05
C SER A 117 28.14 28.62 -13.44
N LYS A 118 28.43 27.35 -13.77
CA LYS A 118 29.64 26.64 -13.35
C LYS A 118 30.81 26.82 -14.32
N ALA A 119 30.62 27.58 -15.40
CA ALA A 119 31.59 27.79 -16.48
C ALA A 119 32.11 26.48 -17.12
N LEU A 120 31.30 25.42 -17.11
CA LEU A 120 31.64 24.12 -17.70
C LEU A 120 31.29 24.13 -19.19
N ARG A 121 32.28 24.47 -20.04
CA ARG A 121 32.09 24.65 -21.49
C ARG A 121 32.63 23.52 -22.35
N GLU A 122 33.22 22.49 -21.75
CA GLU A 122 33.76 21.37 -22.54
C GLU A 122 32.62 20.56 -23.16
N PRO A 123 32.74 20.11 -24.43
CA PRO A 123 31.70 19.36 -25.12
C PRO A 123 31.22 18.12 -24.35
N ALA A 124 32.12 17.47 -23.61
CA ALA A 124 31.81 16.31 -22.79
C ALA A 124 30.72 16.58 -21.74
N TYR A 125 30.65 17.79 -21.18
CA TYR A 125 29.60 18.15 -20.23
C TYR A 125 28.24 18.37 -20.90
N GLN A 126 28.23 18.97 -22.09
CA GLN A 126 27.00 19.17 -22.87
C GLN A 126 26.41 17.84 -23.33
N GLU A 127 27.24 16.95 -23.90
CA GLU A 127 26.81 15.61 -24.31
C GLU A 127 26.25 14.80 -23.14
N ARG A 128 26.90 14.90 -21.97
CA ARG A 128 26.43 14.24 -20.76
C ARG A 128 25.10 14.82 -20.28
N LEU A 129 24.95 16.14 -20.28
CA LEU A 129 23.71 16.80 -19.90
C LEU A 129 22.55 16.38 -20.80
N ASP A 130 22.74 16.41 -22.12
CA ASP A 130 21.70 16.03 -23.08
C ASP A 130 21.30 14.55 -22.93
N LYS A 131 22.28 13.66 -22.69
CA LYS A 131 22.02 12.25 -22.42
C LYS A 131 21.21 12.04 -21.14
N GLU A 132 21.60 12.69 -20.04
CA GLU A 132 20.90 12.57 -18.75
C GLU A 132 19.47 13.12 -18.84
N LEU A 133 19.27 14.30 -19.44
CA LEU A 133 17.94 14.87 -19.65
C LEU A 133 17.04 13.98 -20.52
N SER A 134 17.59 13.37 -21.57
CA SER A 134 16.83 12.42 -22.40
C SER A 134 16.35 11.21 -21.59
N ILE A 135 17.20 10.66 -20.71
CA ILE A 135 16.83 9.50 -19.88
C ILE A 135 15.77 9.91 -18.85
N ILE A 136 15.94 11.06 -18.19
CA ILE A 136 14.98 11.58 -17.20
C ILE A 136 13.59 11.75 -17.83
N HIS A 137 13.54 12.32 -19.03
CA HIS A 137 12.29 12.52 -19.75
C HIS A 137 11.61 11.19 -20.15
N GLN A 138 12.38 10.23 -20.66
CA GLN A 138 11.87 8.90 -21.00
C GLN A 138 11.26 8.16 -19.80
N MET A 139 11.80 8.40 -18.60
CA MET A 139 11.29 7.83 -17.36
C MET A 139 10.13 8.62 -16.76
N GLY A 140 9.78 9.81 -17.29
CA GLY A 140 8.72 10.66 -16.77
C GLY A 140 9.08 11.34 -15.43
N PHE A 141 10.37 11.58 -15.18
CA PHE A 141 10.85 12.16 -13.91
C PHE A 141 11.14 13.66 -13.97
N ASP A 142 10.77 14.36 -15.05
CA ASP A 142 11.05 15.79 -15.21
C ASP A 142 10.51 16.62 -14.03
N ASP A 143 9.23 16.41 -13.67
CA ASP A 143 8.58 17.10 -12.54
C ASP A 143 9.26 16.78 -11.20
N TYR A 144 9.72 15.54 -10.99
CA TYR A 144 10.41 15.15 -9.75
C TYR A 144 11.71 15.94 -9.57
N PHE A 145 12.53 16.06 -10.62
CA PHE A 145 13.78 16.82 -10.55
C PHE A 145 13.52 18.30 -10.27
N LEU A 146 12.48 18.89 -10.87
CA LEU A 146 12.09 20.28 -10.63
C LEU A 146 11.62 20.51 -9.18
N ILE A 147 10.78 19.62 -8.65
CA ILE A 147 10.30 19.70 -7.26
C ILE A 147 11.47 19.62 -6.27
N VAL A 148 12.36 18.64 -6.45
CA VAL A 148 13.53 18.47 -5.57
C VAL A 148 14.47 19.67 -5.67
N TRP A 149 14.71 20.16 -6.88
CA TRP A 149 15.52 21.36 -7.09
C TRP A 149 14.96 22.59 -6.36
N ASP A 150 13.65 22.82 -6.45
CA ASP A 150 13.00 23.96 -5.80
C ASP A 150 13.04 23.86 -4.28
N LEU A 151 12.80 22.66 -3.73
CA LEU A 151 12.94 22.39 -2.30
C LEU A 151 14.35 22.71 -1.78
N LEU A 152 15.39 22.26 -2.50
CA LEU A 152 16.78 22.54 -2.13
C LEU A 152 17.13 24.03 -2.27
N ARG A 153 16.67 24.68 -3.34
CA ARG A 153 16.87 26.12 -3.57
C ARG A 153 16.21 26.93 -2.45
N PHE A 154 14.97 26.59 -2.08
CA PHE A 154 14.24 27.25 -1.01
C PHE A 154 14.92 27.04 0.35
N GLY A 155 15.34 25.81 0.67
CA GLY A 155 16.07 25.51 1.90
C GLY A 155 17.32 26.38 2.08
N ARG A 156 18.17 26.44 1.04
CA ARG A 156 19.37 27.30 1.04
C ARG A 156 19.03 28.79 1.21
N SER A 157 17.93 29.26 0.61
CA SER A 157 17.49 30.66 0.75
C SER A 157 17.04 31.03 2.17
N ARG A 158 16.68 30.02 2.98
CA ARG A 158 16.25 30.16 4.37
C ARG A 158 17.36 29.82 5.37
N GLY A 159 18.56 29.47 4.90
CA GLY A 159 19.69 29.10 5.76
C GLY A 159 19.62 27.68 6.34
N TYR A 160 18.85 26.79 5.71
CA TYR A 160 18.86 25.34 6.00
C TYR A 160 19.85 24.59 5.10
#